data_AF-A0AAD1XN92-F1
#
_entry.id   AF-A0AAD1XN92-F1
#
_cell.length_a   1.000
_cell.length_b   1.000
_cell.length_c   1.000
_cell.angle_alpha   90.00
_cell.angle_beta   90.00
_cell.angle_gamma   90.00
#
_symmetry.space_group_name_H-M   'P 1'
#
loop_
_entity.id
_entity.type
_entity.pdbx_description
1 polymer ?
#
loop_
_entity_poly.entity_id
_entity_poly.type
_entity_poly.pdbx_seq_one_letter_code
_entity_poly.pdbx_strand_id
1 'polypeptide(L)'
;METIDDDSSVESQTWIQWFCDREGHEFFCEIDEEYIRDQFNLYGLKPKFTRYQEAIRMILREDPPEEEEFNQEEFLEVYQQAVDLYGLIHARFILTLRGASLMREKYTLGEFGICPRILCERQYVLPIAKIEELNVSRVKVYCPRCQDCYWPRGSSCDLDGTYFGVSFPQSFIQFFPDMFKDFPACKEFSTKLYGFSVFGKKKDLNMNISIIKRRDY
;
A
#
# COMPACT_ATOMS: atom_id res chain seq x y z
N MET A 1 48.11 10.40 27.07
CA MET A 1 46.71 10.05 27.31
C MET A 1 46.10 9.97 25.94
N GLU A 2 45.89 8.73 25.49
CA GLU A 2 45.53 8.37 24.12
C GLU A 2 44.17 8.93 23.73
N THR A 3 44.05 9.31 22.46
CA THR A 3 42.81 9.67 21.78
C THR A 3 41.92 8.44 21.74
N ILE A 4 40.73 8.54 22.35
CA ILE A 4 39.66 7.57 22.14
C ILE A 4 39.06 7.92 20.78
N ASP A 5 39.44 7.14 19.77
CA ASP A 5 38.70 7.06 18.51
C ASP A 5 37.31 6.49 18.84
N ASP A 6 36.31 7.37 18.85
CA ASP A 6 34.89 7.00 18.90
C ASP A 6 34.48 6.48 17.52
N ASP A 7 34.97 5.27 17.20
CA ASP A 7 34.49 4.46 16.09
C ASP A 7 33.12 3.91 16.49
N SER A 8 32.14 4.80 16.56
CA SER A 8 30.75 4.41 16.37
C SER A 8 30.64 4.00 14.92
N SER A 9 30.75 2.71 14.65
CA SER A 9 30.41 2.11 13.37
C SER A 9 28.95 2.47 13.09
N VAL A 10 28.72 3.60 12.43
CA VAL A 10 27.42 3.97 11.88
C VAL A 10 27.15 2.89 10.85
N GLU A 11 26.35 1.88 11.20
CA GLU A 11 25.88 0.89 10.24
C GLU A 11 25.24 1.67 9.11
N SER A 12 25.87 1.65 7.94
CA SER A 12 25.37 2.31 6.74
C SER A 12 24.03 1.67 6.39
N GLN A 13 22.98 2.48 6.40
CA GLN A 13 21.64 2.05 6.04
C GLN A 13 21.59 1.68 4.55
N THR A 14 21.03 0.53 4.21
CA THR A 14 20.86 0.15 2.79
C THR A 14 19.79 1.00 2.10
N TRP A 15 19.76 1.02 0.76
CA TRP A 15 18.71 1.73 0.03
C TRP A 15 17.30 1.26 0.41
N ILE A 16 17.12 -0.05 0.64
CA ILE A 16 15.82 -0.64 0.99
C ILE A 16 15.33 -0.13 2.35
N GLN A 17 16.20 -0.20 3.36
CA GLN A 17 15.91 0.31 4.70
C GLN A 17 15.60 1.81 4.65
N TRP A 18 16.49 2.58 4.00
CA TRP A 18 16.31 4.01 3.84
C TRP A 18 14.99 4.32 3.15
N PHE A 19 14.65 3.62 2.07
CA PHE A 19 13.43 3.83 1.31
C PHE A 19 12.19 3.54 2.17
N CYS A 20 12.18 2.45 2.93
CA CYS A 20 11.05 2.07 3.78
C CYS A 20 10.84 3.00 4.98
N ASP A 21 11.91 3.61 5.50
CA ASP A 21 11.87 4.52 6.65
C ASP A 21 11.41 5.95 6.32
N ARG A 22 11.24 6.28 5.04
CA ARG A 22 10.81 7.61 4.62
C ARG A 22 9.39 7.91 5.05
N GLU A 23 9.14 9.18 5.37
CA GLU A 23 7.78 9.70 5.54
C GLU A 23 6.94 9.42 4.29
N GLY A 24 5.77 8.82 4.49
CA GLY A 24 4.87 8.39 3.43
C GLY A 24 5.09 6.97 2.93
N HIS A 25 6.15 6.27 3.37
CA HIS A 25 6.46 4.90 2.96
C HIS A 25 6.13 3.87 4.05
N GLU A 26 5.36 4.25 5.06
CA GLU A 26 5.04 3.44 6.23
C GLU A 26 4.28 2.16 5.88
N PHE A 27 3.69 2.07 4.69
CA PHE A 27 2.98 0.87 4.24
C PHE A 27 3.92 -0.23 3.73
N PHE A 28 5.15 0.11 3.34
CA PHE A 28 6.10 -0.88 2.84
C PHE A 28 6.68 -1.73 3.96
N CYS A 29 6.97 -3.00 3.65
CA CYS A 29 7.93 -3.80 4.39
C CYS A 29 9.24 -3.90 3.60
N GLU A 30 10.34 -4.11 4.30
CA GLU A 30 11.64 -4.38 3.68
C GLU A 30 11.63 -5.74 2.98
N ILE A 31 11.99 -5.76 1.70
CA ILE A 31 12.10 -6.99 0.92
C ILE A 31 13.51 -7.51 1.05
N ASP A 32 13.66 -8.81 1.29
CA ASP A 32 14.99 -9.41 1.37
C ASP A 32 15.71 -9.35 0.02
N GLU A 33 16.99 -8.99 0.04
CA GLU A 33 17.79 -8.94 -1.18
C GLU A 33 17.84 -10.27 -1.92
N GLU A 34 17.81 -11.40 -1.20
CA GLU A 34 17.76 -12.74 -1.81
C GLU A 34 16.52 -12.91 -2.70
N TYR A 35 15.37 -12.38 -2.28
CA TYR A 35 14.14 -12.42 -3.07
C TYR A 35 14.27 -11.60 -4.35
N ILE A 36 14.91 -10.42 -4.26
CA ILE A 36 15.16 -9.51 -5.39
C ILE A 36 16.20 -10.11 -6.35
N ARG A 37 17.24 -10.78 -5.84
CA ARG A 37 18.31 -11.37 -6.66
C ARG A 37 17.83 -12.59 -7.45
N ASP A 38 16.78 -13.28 -7.00
CA ASP A 38 16.17 -14.39 -7.74
C ASP A 38 15.33 -13.90 -8.93
N GLN A 39 15.85 -14.15 -10.14
CA GLN A 39 15.22 -13.74 -11.39
C GLN A 39 13.83 -14.36 -11.61
N PHE A 40 13.52 -15.51 -11.01
CA PHE A 40 12.21 -16.13 -11.13
C PHE A 40 11.12 -15.26 -10.50
N ASN A 41 11.40 -14.67 -9.33
CA ASN A 41 10.48 -13.76 -8.64
C ASN A 41 10.21 -12.48 -9.45
N LEU A 42 11.17 -12.07 -10.28
CA LEU A 42 11.11 -10.84 -11.08
C LEU A 42 10.59 -11.05 -12.51
N TYR A 43 10.10 -12.26 -12.83
CA TYR A 43 9.65 -12.60 -14.18
C TYR A 43 8.59 -11.62 -14.72
N GLY A 44 8.77 -11.17 -15.96
CA GLY A 44 7.84 -10.25 -16.65
C GLY A 44 7.93 -8.78 -16.21
N LEU A 45 8.79 -8.41 -15.25
CA LEU A 45 8.97 -7.00 -14.87
C LEU A 45 9.91 -6.27 -15.83
N LYS A 46 11.02 -6.91 -16.25
CA LYS A 46 12.05 -6.30 -17.11
C LYS A 46 11.51 -5.53 -18.33
N PRO A 47 10.55 -6.05 -19.12
CA PRO A 47 10.04 -5.33 -20.30
C PRO A 47 9.24 -4.06 -19.97
N LYS A 48 8.83 -3.86 -18.71
CA LYS A 48 8.07 -2.67 -18.28
C LYS A 48 8.96 -1.44 -18.03
N PHE A 49 10.28 -1.63 -17.97
CA PHE A 49 11.23 -0.59 -17.56
C PHE A 49 12.31 -0.40 -18.63
N THR A 50 12.64 0.85 -18.94
CA THR A 50 13.68 1.19 -19.93
C THR A 50 15.08 1.02 -19.33
N ARG A 51 15.27 1.41 -18.06
CA ARG A 51 16.55 1.35 -17.33
C ARG A 51 16.54 0.28 -16.24
N TYR A 52 15.91 -0.87 -16.51
CA TYR A 52 15.72 -1.95 -15.52
C TYR A 52 17.00 -2.34 -14.75
N GLN A 53 18.14 -2.46 -15.45
CA GLN A 53 19.41 -2.86 -14.83
C GLN A 53 20.00 -1.78 -13.93
N GLU A 54 19.78 -0.50 -14.24
CA GLU A 54 20.19 0.61 -13.38
C GLU A 54 19.27 0.69 -12.16
N ALA A 55 17.96 0.52 -12.36
CA ALA A 55 16.96 0.48 -11.30
C ALA A 55 17.24 -0.65 -10.28
N ILE A 56 17.51 -1.89 -10.73
CA ILE A 56 17.88 -3.00 -9.84
C ILE A 56 19.17 -2.70 -9.07
N ARG A 57 20.19 -2.14 -9.74
CA ARG A 57 21.45 -1.77 -9.08
C ARG A 57 21.23 -0.71 -8.02
N MET A 58 20.33 0.24 -8.25
CA MET A 58 19.98 1.27 -7.28
C MET A 58 19.26 0.69 -6.05
N ILE A 59 18.29 -0.20 -6.26
CA ILE A 59 17.57 -0.87 -5.16
C ILE A 59 18.53 -1.67 -4.26
N LEU A 60 19.56 -2.28 -4.84
CA LEU A 60 20.55 -3.11 -4.15
C LEU A 60 21.82 -2.33 -3.70
N ARG A 61 21.75 -1.00 -3.58
CA ARG A 61 22.86 -0.21 -3.00
C ARG A 61 22.98 -0.49 -1.48
N GLU A 62 24.21 -0.53 -1.01
CA GLU A 62 24.55 -0.68 0.42
C GLU A 62 24.39 0.65 1.19
N ASP A 63 24.21 1.74 0.47
CA ASP A 63 24.12 3.11 0.96
C ASP A 63 22.91 3.86 0.34
N PRO A 64 22.33 4.85 1.06
CA PRO A 64 21.27 5.67 0.51
C PRO A 64 21.83 6.64 -0.53
N PRO A 65 21.01 7.14 -1.47
CA PRO A 65 21.48 8.17 -2.40
C PRO A 65 21.81 9.47 -1.68
N GLU A 66 22.90 10.13 -2.11
CA GLU A 66 23.32 11.43 -1.59
C GLU A 66 22.38 12.54 -2.11
N GLU A 67 22.23 13.63 -1.35
CA GLU A 67 21.34 14.74 -1.73
C GLU A 67 21.74 15.38 -3.06
N GLU A 68 23.04 15.42 -3.36
CA GLU A 68 23.59 15.96 -4.59
C GLU A 68 23.20 15.15 -5.84
N GLU A 69 22.99 13.83 -5.69
CA GLU A 69 22.57 12.95 -6.79
C GLU A 69 21.20 13.37 -7.34
N PHE A 70 20.28 13.83 -6.48
CA PHE A 70 18.94 14.27 -6.88
C PHE A 70 18.93 15.55 -7.73
N ASN A 71 20.06 16.25 -7.86
CA ASN A 71 20.18 17.39 -8.78
C ASN A 71 20.42 16.97 -10.24
N GLN A 72 20.69 15.68 -10.48
CA GLN A 72 20.98 15.15 -11.80
C GLN A 72 19.71 14.57 -12.43
N GLU A 73 19.29 15.08 -13.59
CA GLU A 73 18.08 14.62 -14.28
C GLU A 73 18.13 13.12 -14.61
N GLU A 74 19.29 12.63 -15.05
CA GLU A 74 19.51 11.21 -15.33
C GLU A 74 19.33 10.34 -14.07
N PHE A 75 19.80 10.81 -12.92
CA PHE A 75 19.60 10.11 -11.65
C PHE A 75 18.12 10.03 -11.29
N LEU A 76 17.37 11.12 -11.44
CA LEU A 76 15.93 11.15 -11.17
C LEU A 76 15.14 10.17 -12.05
N GLU A 77 15.51 10.03 -13.33
CA GLU A 77 14.90 9.04 -14.23
C GLU A 77 15.11 7.60 -13.76
N VAL A 78 16.34 7.27 -13.34
CA VAL A 78 16.66 5.94 -12.81
C VAL A 78 15.96 5.73 -11.48
N TYR A 79 15.98 6.73 -10.61
CA TYR A 79 15.36 6.71 -9.29
C TYR A 79 13.86 6.43 -9.38
N GLN A 80 13.14 7.13 -10.26
CA GLN A 80 11.71 6.86 -10.44
C GLN A 80 11.45 5.42 -10.89
N GLN A 81 12.27 4.88 -11.80
CA GLN A 81 12.15 3.48 -12.22
C GLN A 81 12.51 2.50 -11.11
N ALA A 82 13.46 2.83 -10.23
CA ALA A 82 13.80 2.04 -9.05
C ALA A 82 12.64 1.98 -8.06
N VAL A 83 11.99 3.13 -7.78
CA VAL A 83 10.81 3.19 -6.92
C VAL A 83 9.66 2.34 -7.48
N ASP A 84 9.31 2.54 -8.75
CA ASP A 84 8.24 1.81 -9.41
C ASP A 84 8.54 0.30 -9.46
N LEU A 85 9.79 -0.07 -9.74
CA LEU A 85 10.24 -1.46 -9.76
C LEU A 85 10.17 -2.08 -8.37
N TYR A 86 10.72 -1.43 -7.34
CA TYR A 86 10.66 -1.90 -5.96
C TYR A 86 9.22 -2.11 -5.51
N GLY A 87 8.32 -1.16 -5.83
CA GLY A 87 6.90 -1.29 -5.54
C GLY A 87 6.25 -2.49 -6.23
N LEU A 88 6.54 -2.76 -7.51
CA LEU A 88 6.03 -3.96 -8.18
C LEU A 88 6.60 -5.27 -7.62
N ILE A 89 7.83 -5.25 -7.13
CA ILE A 89 8.43 -6.40 -6.42
C ILE A 89 7.75 -6.59 -5.07
N HIS A 90 7.51 -5.50 -4.32
CA HIS A 90 6.83 -5.49 -3.05
C HIS A 90 5.44 -6.14 -3.16
N ALA A 91 4.66 -5.76 -4.18
CA ALA A 91 3.34 -6.33 -4.45
C ALA A 91 3.35 -7.86 -4.62
N ARG A 92 4.45 -8.43 -5.15
CA ARG A 92 4.64 -9.88 -5.26
C ARG A 92 5.12 -10.49 -3.96
N PHE A 93 6.08 -9.83 -3.31
CA PHE A 93 6.71 -10.31 -2.09
C PHE A 93 5.70 -10.47 -0.95
N ILE A 94 4.78 -9.52 -0.77
CA ILE A 94 3.76 -9.56 0.29
C ILE A 94 2.70 -10.66 0.08
N LEU A 95 2.69 -11.31 -1.09
CA LEU A 95 1.87 -12.51 -1.35
C LEU A 95 2.61 -13.81 -0.99
N THR A 96 3.87 -13.75 -0.58
CA THR A 96 4.59 -14.89 0.00
C THR A 96 4.33 -14.95 1.51
N LEU A 97 4.52 -16.13 2.13
CA LEU A 97 4.39 -16.26 3.59
C LEU A 97 5.39 -15.38 4.37
N ARG A 98 6.60 -15.17 3.81
CA ARG A 98 7.63 -14.32 4.42
C ARG A 98 7.19 -12.86 4.44
N GLY A 99 6.85 -12.31 3.26
CA GLY A 99 6.35 -10.94 3.16
C GLY A 99 5.04 -10.72 3.91
N ALA A 100 4.12 -11.68 3.87
CA ALA A 100 2.88 -11.60 4.65
C ALA A 100 3.13 -11.56 6.16
N SER A 101 4.16 -12.24 6.66
CA SER A 101 4.52 -12.20 8.08
C SER A 101 5.05 -10.83 8.51
N LEU A 102 5.88 -10.18 7.68
CA LEU A 102 6.33 -8.81 7.93
C LEU A 102 5.17 -7.82 7.90
N MET A 103 4.28 -7.94 6.90
CA MET A 103 3.08 -7.11 6.82
C MET A 103 2.13 -7.35 8.01
N ARG A 104 2.14 -8.55 8.61
CA ARG A 104 1.34 -8.85 9.81
C ARG A 104 1.83 -8.09 11.02
N GLU A 105 3.13 -7.97 11.21
CA GLU A 105 3.71 -7.19 12.31
C GLU A 105 3.24 -5.73 12.23
N LYS A 106 3.38 -5.12 11.05
CA LYS A 106 2.88 -3.76 10.76
C LYS A 106 1.37 -3.64 10.97
N TYR A 107 0.59 -4.64 10.53
CA TYR A 107 -0.86 -4.68 10.74
C TYR A 107 -1.23 -4.68 12.22
N THR A 108 -0.53 -5.47 13.04
CA THR A 108 -0.81 -5.56 14.49
C THR A 108 -0.45 -4.28 15.24
N LEU A 109 0.52 -3.52 14.73
CA LEU A 109 0.88 -2.19 15.23
C LEU A 109 -0.09 -1.09 14.75
N GLY A 110 -0.95 -1.39 13.78
CA GLY A 110 -1.92 -0.45 13.23
C GLY A 110 -1.31 0.58 12.27
N GLU A 111 -0.15 0.29 11.68
CA GLU A 111 0.59 1.22 10.81
C GLU A 111 -0.16 1.53 9.51
N PHE A 112 -0.99 0.61 9.03
CA PHE A 112 -1.86 0.84 7.89
C PHE A 112 -3.09 1.71 8.22
N GLY A 113 -3.26 2.06 9.49
CA GLY A 113 -4.36 2.88 10.01
C GLY A 113 -5.59 2.07 10.41
N ILE A 114 -6.71 2.78 10.54
CA ILE A 114 -7.99 2.25 11.03
C ILE A 114 -9.13 2.56 10.07
N CYS A 115 -10.16 1.73 10.11
CA CYS A 115 -11.36 1.91 9.31
C CYS A 115 -12.07 3.22 9.70
N PRO A 116 -12.43 4.07 8.71
CA PRO A 116 -13.12 5.33 8.99
C PRO A 116 -14.58 5.13 9.42
N ARG A 117 -15.18 3.94 9.23
CA ARG A 117 -16.52 3.65 9.72
C ARG A 117 -16.51 3.54 11.25
N ILE A 118 -17.25 4.43 11.90
CA ILE A 118 -17.42 4.45 13.37
C ILE A 118 -17.86 3.07 13.90
N LEU A 119 -18.75 2.40 13.17
CA LEU A 119 -19.31 1.08 13.56
C LEU A 119 -18.35 -0.10 13.36
N CYS A 120 -17.16 0.15 12.79
CA CYS A 120 -16.06 -0.82 12.78
C CYS A 120 -15.17 -0.73 14.02
N GLU A 121 -15.50 0.17 14.98
CA GLU A 121 -14.84 0.29 16.28
C GLU A 121 -13.30 0.30 16.17
N ARG A 122 -12.78 1.14 15.26
CA ARG A 122 -11.33 1.31 14.99
C ARG A 122 -10.60 0.06 14.47
N GLN A 123 -11.29 -0.83 13.75
CA GLN A 123 -10.68 -1.96 13.05
C GLN A 123 -9.46 -1.56 12.22
N TYR A 124 -8.32 -2.25 12.39
CA TYR A 124 -7.15 -2.06 11.51
C TYR A 124 -7.42 -2.50 10.08
N VAL A 125 -6.86 -1.77 9.13
CA VAL A 125 -7.06 -1.95 7.69
C VAL A 125 -5.79 -2.47 7.01
N LEU A 126 -5.90 -2.90 5.76
CA LEU A 126 -4.78 -3.40 4.95
C LEU A 126 -4.65 -2.56 3.67
N PRO A 127 -3.45 -2.24 3.18
CA PRO A 127 -3.29 -1.56 1.90
C PRO A 127 -3.82 -2.41 0.75
N ILE A 128 -4.36 -1.77 -0.29
CA ILE A 128 -4.90 -2.46 -1.48
C ILE A 128 -4.82 -1.56 -2.72
N ALA A 129 -4.57 -2.18 -3.87
CA ALA A 129 -4.80 -1.56 -5.17
C ALA A 129 -6.26 -1.76 -5.63
N LYS A 130 -6.81 -0.82 -6.37
CA LYS A 130 -8.08 -1.03 -7.10
C LYS A 130 -7.86 -1.63 -8.50
N ILE A 131 -6.67 -1.42 -9.04
CA ILE A 131 -6.29 -1.57 -10.45
C ILE A 131 -4.85 -2.12 -10.46
N GLU A 132 -4.44 -2.85 -11.51
CA GLU A 132 -3.10 -3.47 -11.62
C GLU A 132 -2.13 -2.66 -12.49
N GLU A 133 -2.63 -1.67 -13.22
CA GLU A 133 -1.86 -0.74 -14.04
C GLU A 133 -1.17 0.34 -13.19
N LEU A 134 0.15 0.39 -13.31
CA LEU A 134 1.04 1.36 -12.65
C LEU A 134 0.65 2.79 -13.01
N ASN A 135 0.77 3.73 -12.05
CA ASN A 135 0.53 5.16 -12.21
C ASN A 135 -0.93 5.55 -12.51
N VAL A 136 -1.89 4.62 -12.32
CA VAL A 136 -3.32 4.88 -12.58
C VAL A 136 -4.09 5.22 -11.31
N SER A 137 -3.80 4.55 -10.18
CA SER A 137 -4.57 4.73 -8.95
C SER A 137 -3.69 4.68 -7.72
N ARG A 138 -3.86 5.67 -6.84
CA ARG A 138 -3.23 5.66 -5.52
C ARG A 138 -3.73 4.52 -4.65
N VAL A 139 -2.93 4.16 -3.66
CA VAL A 139 -3.28 3.13 -2.68
C VAL A 139 -4.60 3.42 -1.97
N LYS A 140 -5.33 2.36 -1.66
CA LYS A 140 -6.53 2.37 -0.84
C LYS A 140 -6.27 1.49 0.37
N VAL A 141 -7.18 1.54 1.34
CA VAL A 141 -7.15 0.64 2.49
C VAL A 141 -8.43 -0.17 2.57
N TYR A 142 -8.29 -1.47 2.73
CA TYR A 142 -9.37 -2.44 2.88
C TYR A 142 -9.62 -2.72 4.36
N CYS A 143 -10.87 -2.58 4.80
CA CYS A 143 -11.26 -2.97 6.14
C CYS A 143 -11.80 -4.41 6.14
N PRO A 144 -11.16 -5.36 6.85
CA PRO A 144 -11.60 -6.75 6.85
C PRO A 144 -12.91 -6.97 7.63
N ARG A 145 -13.29 -6.03 8.52
CA ARG A 145 -14.54 -6.12 9.29
C ARG A 145 -15.79 -5.72 8.51
N CYS A 146 -15.71 -4.65 7.71
CA CYS A 146 -16.85 -4.22 6.87
C CYS A 146 -16.72 -4.56 5.39
N GLN A 147 -15.58 -5.14 5.00
CA GLN A 147 -15.27 -5.64 3.67
C GLN A 147 -15.41 -4.60 2.57
N ASP A 148 -14.91 -3.39 2.84
CA ASP A 148 -15.04 -2.23 1.97
C ASP A 148 -13.73 -1.42 1.96
N CYS A 149 -13.55 -0.61 0.92
CA CYS A 149 -12.32 0.11 0.63
C CYS A 149 -12.46 1.60 0.90
N TYR A 150 -11.40 2.20 1.45
CA TYR A 150 -11.36 3.61 1.83
C TYR A 150 -10.08 4.28 1.34
N TRP A 151 -10.08 5.60 1.36
CA TRP A 151 -8.85 6.37 1.20
C TRP A 151 -8.04 6.29 2.51
N PRO A 152 -6.73 6.04 2.43
CA PRO A 152 -5.86 6.14 3.60
C PRO A 152 -5.88 7.56 4.15
N ARG A 153 -5.59 7.68 5.44
CA ARG A 153 -5.33 8.97 6.10
C ARG A 153 -3.85 8.98 6.48
N GLY A 154 -3.19 10.12 6.31
CA GLY A 154 -1.75 10.26 6.61
C GLY A 154 -0.91 10.44 5.36
N SER A 155 0.40 10.37 5.55
CA SER A 155 1.46 10.61 4.58
C SER A 155 1.48 9.60 3.43
N SER A 156 1.09 8.33 3.65
CA SER A 156 1.16 7.28 2.63
C SER A 156 0.05 7.32 1.56
N CYS A 157 -0.74 8.40 1.49
CA CYS A 157 -1.88 8.48 0.56
C CYS A 157 -1.48 8.65 -0.92
N ASP A 158 -0.26 9.09 -1.18
CA ASP A 158 0.24 9.38 -2.52
C ASP A 158 1.03 8.23 -3.16
N LEU A 159 1.17 7.10 -2.44
CA LEU A 159 1.74 5.88 -3.00
C LEU A 159 0.87 5.31 -4.11
N ASP A 160 1.49 4.71 -5.11
CA ASP A 160 0.75 3.94 -6.12
C ASP A 160 0.15 2.68 -5.49
N GLY A 161 -1.11 2.41 -5.79
CA GLY A 161 -1.81 1.25 -5.23
C GLY A 161 -1.22 -0.07 -5.71
N THR A 162 -0.70 -0.11 -6.93
CA THR A 162 -0.15 -1.34 -7.53
C THR A 162 1.02 -1.90 -6.73
N TYR A 163 1.69 -1.09 -5.91
CA TYR A 163 2.76 -1.53 -5.01
C TYR A 163 2.31 -2.50 -3.92
N PHE A 164 0.99 -2.61 -3.73
CA PHE A 164 0.36 -3.54 -2.79
C PHE A 164 -0.51 -4.58 -3.50
N GLY A 165 -0.84 -4.37 -4.77
CA GLY A 165 -1.66 -5.28 -5.56
C GLY A 165 -3.14 -5.33 -5.13
N VAL A 166 -3.99 -5.89 -6.01
CA VAL A 166 -5.44 -5.99 -5.80
C VAL A 166 -5.82 -7.14 -4.86
N SER A 167 -4.95 -8.14 -4.74
CA SER A 167 -5.24 -9.42 -4.05
C SER A 167 -4.65 -9.53 -2.65
N PHE A 168 -3.80 -8.59 -2.25
CA PHE A 168 -3.05 -8.70 -0.99
C PHE A 168 -3.95 -8.87 0.25
N PRO A 169 -5.00 -8.06 0.49
CA PRO A 169 -5.81 -8.23 1.69
C PRO A 169 -6.49 -9.59 1.79
N GLN A 170 -6.97 -10.13 0.67
CA GLN A 170 -7.62 -11.44 0.66
C GLN A 170 -6.61 -12.57 0.90
N SER A 171 -5.43 -12.48 0.27
CA SER A 171 -4.35 -13.45 0.48
C SER A 171 -3.85 -13.40 1.94
N PHE A 172 -3.73 -12.20 2.51
CA PHE A 172 -3.36 -12.00 3.91
C PHE A 172 -4.36 -12.65 4.88
N ILE A 173 -5.67 -12.50 4.63
CA ILE A 173 -6.71 -13.15 5.42
C ILE A 173 -6.62 -14.68 5.32
N GLN A 174 -6.29 -15.21 4.13
CA GLN A 174 -6.09 -16.64 3.94
C GLN A 174 -4.85 -17.18 4.66
N PHE A 175 -3.77 -16.39 4.75
CA PHE A 175 -2.57 -16.77 5.51
C PHE A 175 -2.81 -16.77 7.02
N PHE A 176 -3.67 -15.88 7.53
CA PHE A 176 -3.90 -15.70 8.97
C PHE A 176 -5.39 -15.75 9.36
N PRO A 177 -6.11 -16.85 9.06
CA PRO A 177 -7.57 -16.92 9.26
C PRO A 177 -7.98 -16.74 10.73
N ASP A 178 -7.12 -17.15 11.67
CA ASP A 178 -7.36 -17.02 13.11
C ASP A 178 -7.47 -15.57 13.60
N MET A 179 -6.87 -14.62 12.89
CA MET A 179 -6.97 -13.19 13.23
C MET A 179 -8.33 -12.60 12.85
N PHE A 180 -9.10 -13.28 12.01
CA PHE A 180 -10.27 -12.73 11.32
C PHE A 180 -11.57 -13.52 11.56
N LYS A 181 -11.50 -14.69 12.21
CA LYS A 181 -12.63 -15.60 12.45
C LYS A 181 -13.74 -15.04 13.33
N ASP A 182 -13.40 -14.17 14.29
CA ASP A 182 -14.32 -13.70 15.34
C ASP A 182 -14.84 -12.28 15.08
N PHE A 183 -14.83 -11.80 13.82
CA PHE A 183 -15.36 -10.47 13.55
C PHE A 183 -16.86 -10.40 13.80
N PRO A 184 -17.32 -9.56 14.73
CA PRO A 184 -18.74 -9.34 14.89
C PRO A 184 -19.28 -8.68 13.63
N ALA A 185 -20.50 -9.08 13.23
CA ALA A 185 -21.19 -8.50 12.08
C ALA A 185 -21.17 -6.96 12.17
N CYS A 186 -20.78 -6.31 11.08
CA CYS A 186 -20.71 -4.85 11.04
C CYS A 186 -22.13 -4.29 11.21
N LYS A 187 -22.33 -3.46 12.24
CA LYS A 187 -23.64 -2.85 12.52
C LYS A 187 -23.99 -1.85 11.41
N GLU A 188 -25.28 -1.73 11.12
CA GLU A 188 -25.82 -0.65 10.30
C GLU A 188 -26.05 0.61 11.14
N PHE A 189 -25.84 1.78 10.54
CA PHE A 189 -26.10 3.04 11.23
C PHE A 189 -27.60 3.35 11.25
N SER A 190 -28.20 3.34 12.44
CA SER A 190 -29.59 3.74 12.64
C SER A 190 -29.68 5.24 12.96
N THR A 191 -30.26 6.02 12.05
CA THR A 191 -30.63 7.41 12.32
C THR A 191 -31.91 7.46 13.14
N LYS A 192 -31.92 8.25 14.21
CA LYS A 192 -33.12 8.56 14.99
C LYS A 192 -33.51 10.03 14.80
N LEU A 193 -34.80 10.28 14.53
CA LEU A 193 -35.39 11.61 14.50
C LEU A 193 -36.37 11.71 15.69
N TYR A 194 -36.13 12.63 16.62
CA TYR A 194 -36.90 12.75 17.87
C TYR A 194 -37.06 11.43 18.66
N GLY A 195 -36.02 10.57 18.63
CA GLY A 195 -36.05 9.27 19.31
C GLY A 195 -36.65 8.12 18.49
N PHE A 196 -37.32 8.40 17.37
CA PHE A 196 -37.88 7.39 16.48
C PHE A 196 -36.88 7.00 15.39
N SER A 197 -36.73 5.70 15.15
CA SER A 197 -35.91 5.21 14.02
C SER A 197 -36.52 5.65 12.70
N VAL A 198 -35.73 6.30 11.86
CA VAL A 198 -36.17 6.70 10.53
C VAL A 198 -36.15 5.47 9.62
N PHE A 199 -37.32 4.96 9.26
CA PHE A 199 -37.48 3.86 8.30
C PHE A 199 -37.55 4.43 6.88
N GLY A 200 -36.79 3.82 5.95
CA GLY A 200 -36.87 4.12 4.53
C GLY A 200 -35.73 4.98 3.99
N LYS A 201 -34.58 4.35 3.69
CA LYS A 201 -33.76 4.81 2.57
C LYS A 201 -34.33 4.18 1.30
N LYS A 202 -35.12 4.92 0.52
CA LYS A 202 -35.37 4.53 -0.88
C LYS A 202 -34.01 4.42 -1.56
N LYS A 203 -33.66 3.23 -2.05
CA LYS A 203 -32.47 3.00 -2.89
C LYS A 203 -32.66 3.48 -4.34
N ASP A 204 -33.68 4.28 -4.64
CA ASP A 204 -33.96 4.80 -5.98
C ASP A 204 -33.69 6.30 -6.04
N LEU A 205 -32.42 6.65 -6.25
CA LEU A 205 -32.03 7.88 -6.93
C LEU A 205 -31.90 7.61 -8.45
N ASN A 206 -32.90 6.94 -9.04
CA ASN A 206 -33.18 7.15 -10.45
C ASN A 206 -33.87 8.51 -10.56
N MET A 207 -33.04 9.55 -10.59
CA MET A 207 -33.43 10.84 -11.12
C MET A 207 -33.88 10.58 -12.57
N ASN A 208 -35.20 10.48 -12.77
CA ASN A 208 -35.82 10.47 -14.08
C ASN A 208 -35.47 11.78 -14.78
N ILE A 209 -34.36 11.82 -15.51
CA ILE A 209 -34.18 12.75 -16.64
C ILE A 209 -35.02 12.18 -17.78
N SER A 210 -36.33 12.26 -17.62
CA SER A 210 -37.33 11.99 -18.66
C SER A 210 -38.33 13.16 -18.75
N ILE A 211 -37.78 14.36 -18.59
CA ILE A 211 -38.30 15.61 -19.17
C ILE A 211 -37.23 15.94 -20.23
N ILE A 212 -37.30 15.44 -21.47
CA ILE A 212 -38.10 15.98 -22.56
C ILE A 212 -38.42 14.82 -23.52
N LYS A 213 -39.70 14.44 -23.62
CA LYS A 213 -40.25 13.91 -24.87
C LYS A 213 -40.80 15.10 -25.68
N ARG A 214 -40.19 15.37 -26.83
CA ARG A 214 -40.88 15.72 -28.08
C ARG A 214 -40.14 14.91 -29.16
N ARG A 215 -40.76 13.91 -29.82
CA ARG A 215 -41.60 14.05 -31.04
C ARG A 215 -40.86 14.95 -32.04
N ASP A 216 -40.42 14.47 -33.20
CA ASP A 216 -41.15 13.70 -34.20
C ASP A 216 -40.18 13.04 -35.20
N TYR A 217 -40.71 12.05 -35.94
CA TYR A 217 -40.28 11.43 -37.21
C TYR A 217 -38.83 11.55 -37.69
#